data_AF-A0A920MCX1-F1
#
_entry.id   AF-A0A920MCX1-F1
#
_cell.length_a   1.000
_cell.length_b   1.000
_cell.length_c   1.000
_cell.angle_alpha   90.00
_cell.angle_beta   90.00
_cell.angle_gamma   90.00
#
_symmetry.space_group_name_H-M   'P 1'
#
loop_
_entity.id
_entity.type
_entity.pdbx_description
1 polymer ?
#
loop_
_entity_poly.entity_id
_entity_poly.type
_entity_poly.pdbx_seq_one_letter_code
_entity_poly.pdbx_strand_id
1 'polypeptide(L)' 'MLFWGGWGGSLIVNDVDNGLTVSYMMNKMMQTVVGDTRGLSILEAAYDSIK' A
#
# COMPACT_ATOMS: atom_id res chain seq x y z
N MET A 1 -2.97 -2.26 -12.86
CA MET A 1 -2.49 -2.30 -11.46
C MET A 1 -1.36 -3.32 -11.22
N LEU A 2 -0.26 -2.86 -10.61
CA LEU A 2 0.89 -3.64 -10.14
C LEU A 2 1.11 -3.37 -8.64
N PHE A 3 1.50 -4.38 -7.86
CA PHE A 3 1.76 -4.18 -6.43
C PHE A 3 2.89 -5.09 -5.91
N TRP A 4 3.53 -4.67 -4.82
CA TRP A 4 4.46 -5.50 -4.07
C TRP A 4 4.35 -5.23 -2.57
N GLY A 5 4.29 -6.32 -1.80
CA GLY A 5 4.34 -6.28 -0.34
C GLY A 5 5.74 -6.62 0.16
N GLY A 6 6.24 -5.88 1.13
CA GLY A 6 7.50 -6.17 1.81
C GLY A 6 7.28 -6.80 3.18
N TRP A 7 8.19 -7.70 3.55
CA TRP A 7 8.18 -8.27 4.90
C TRP A 7 8.27 -7.18 5.96
N GLY A 8 7.46 -7.30 7.01
CA GLY A 8 7.25 -6.27 8.00
C GLY A 8 5.97 -5.48 7.79
N GLY A 9 5.41 -5.48 6.56
CA GLY A 9 4.13 -4.86 6.19
C GLY A 9 4.23 -3.63 5.26
N SER A 10 5.39 -3.39 4.63
CA SER A 10 5.51 -2.30 3.65
C SER A 10 4.75 -2.67 2.37
N LEU A 11 4.34 -1.66 1.62
CA LEU A 11 3.51 -1.84 0.42
C LEU A 11 3.85 -0.79 -0.62
N ILE A 12 3.83 -1.19 -1.90
CA ILE A 12 3.77 -0.28 -3.03
C ILE A 12 2.70 -0.73 -4.01
N VAL A 13 1.92 0.22 -4.53
CA VAL A 13 0.93 0.03 -5.58
C VAL A 13 1.18 1.07 -6.68
N ASN A 14 1.19 0.60 -7.92
CA ASN A 14 1.21 1.45 -9.11
C ASN A 14 0.00 1.09 -9.98
N ASP A 15 -0.93 2.04 -10.09
CA ASP A 15 -2.12 1.91 -10.91
C ASP A 15 -2.10 2.94 -12.04
N VAL A 16 -1.62 2.49 -13.19
CA VAL A 16 -1.43 3.32 -14.39
C VAL A 16 -2.77 3.82 -14.93
N ASP A 17 -3.82 3.01 -14.83
CA ASP A 17 -5.14 3.33 -15.37
C ASP A 17 -5.74 4.56 -14.66
N ASN A 18 -5.47 4.71 -13.37
CA ASN A 18 -5.89 5.84 -12.54
C ASN A 18 -4.78 6.90 -12.33
N GLY A 19 -3.60 6.74 -12.92
CA GLY A 19 -2.45 7.63 -12.70
C GLY A 19 -2.00 7.71 -11.23
N LEU A 20 -2.27 6.67 -10.43
CA LEU A 20 -2.05 6.66 -8.98
C LEU A 20 -0.83 5.79 -8.63
N THR A 21 0.04 6.31 -7.76
CA THR A 21 1.11 5.51 -7.12
C THR A 21 1.10 5.78 -5.62
N VAL A 22 1.04 4.72 -4.81
CA VAL A 22 1.03 4.79 -3.35
C VAL A 22 2.13 3.91 -2.80
N SER A 23 2.93 4.45 -1.88
CA SER A 23 3.94 3.70 -1.13
C SER A 23 3.79 3.92 0.37
N TYR A 24 3.79 2.82 1.13
CA TYR A 24 3.74 2.81 2.59
C TYR A 24 4.98 2.14 3.16
N MET A 25 5.76 2.92 3.92
CA MET A 25 7.02 2.49 4.54
C MET A 25 7.00 2.78 6.03
N MET A 26 7.50 1.84 6.82
CA MET A 26 7.56 1.93 8.27
C MET A 26 8.67 1.04 8.83
N ASN A 27 9.14 1.36 10.02
CA ASN A 27 10.17 0.58 10.73
C ASN A 27 9.60 -0.34 11.83
N LYS A 28 8.36 -0.11 12.26
CA LYS A 28 7.65 -0.97 13.20
C LYS A 28 7.02 -2.16 12.46
N MET A 29 7.82 -3.22 12.32
CA MET A 29 7.48 -4.41 11.56
C MET A 29 6.47 -5.30 12.28
N MET A 30 5.60 -5.95 11.51
CA MET A 30 4.79 -7.07 11.93
C MET A 30 5.31 -8.38 11.32
N GLN A 31 4.94 -9.53 11.88
CA GLN A 31 5.24 -10.84 11.30
C GLN A 31 4.29 -11.15 10.13
N THR A 32 4.35 -10.32 9.09
CA THR A 32 3.54 -10.48 7.88
C THR A 32 4.30 -10.01 6.64
N VAL A 33 3.91 -10.52 5.47
CA VAL A 33 4.40 -10.11 4.14
C VAL A 33 3.35 -9.29 3.39
N VAL A 34 2.06 -9.60 3.60
CA VAL A 34 0.91 -8.94 2.95
C VAL A 34 -0.22 -8.83 3.97
N GLY A 35 -1.12 -7.87 3.80
CA GLY A 35 -2.31 -7.73 4.67
C GLY A 35 -2.05 -6.93 5.95
N ASP A 36 -1.02 -6.09 5.95
CA ASP A 36 -0.86 -5.06 6.97
C ASP A 36 -1.96 -4.00 6.79
N THR A 37 -2.90 -3.94 7.73
CA THR A 37 -4.06 -3.03 7.68
C THR A 37 -3.66 -1.56 7.68
N ARG A 38 -2.47 -1.22 8.21
CA ARG A 38 -1.96 0.15 8.23
C ARG A 38 -1.67 0.63 6.80
N GLY A 39 -0.94 -0.18 6.03
CA GLY A 39 -0.65 0.11 4.63
C GLY A 39 -1.92 0.10 3.77
N LEU A 40 -2.82 -0.86 4.04
CA LEU A 40 -4.10 -0.93 3.33
C LEU A 40 -4.98 0.30 3.58
N SER A 41 -5.10 0.78 4.82
CA SER A 41 -5.91 1.96 5.13
C SER A 41 -5.43 3.24 4.42
N ILE A 42 -4.12 3.38 4.21
CA ILE A 42 -3.54 4.50 3.45
C ILE A 42 -3.85 4.35 1.97
N LEU A 43 -3.74 3.13 1.43
CA LEU A 43 -4.10 2.83 0.05
C LEU A 43 -5.58 3.13 -0.22
N GLU A 44 -6.48 2.66 0.65
CA GLU A 44 -7.93 2.90 0.55
C GLU A 44 -8.24 4.40 0.57
N ALA A 45 -7.68 5.14 1.54
CA ALA A 45 -7.88 6.58 1.61
C ALA A 45 -7.38 7.33 0.36
N ALA A 46 -6.28 6.86 -0.25
CA ALA A 46 -5.77 7.44 -1.50
C ALA A 46 -6.73 7.19 -2.67
N TYR A 47 -7.26 5.97 -2.82
CA TYR A 47 -8.26 5.66 -3.84
C TYR A 47 -9.57 6.42 -3.64
N ASP A 48 -10.03 6.57 -2.40
CA ASP A 48 -11.24 7.35 -2.10
C ASP A 48 -11.08 8.83 -2.45
N SER A 49 -9.86 9.37 -2.43
CA SER A 49 -9.59 10.78 -2.73
C SER A 49 -9.58 11.12 -4.22
N ILE A 50 -9.44 10.12 -5.09
CA ILE A 50 -9.38 10.30 -6.55
C ILE A 50 -10.65 9.80 -7.26
N LYS A 51 -11.64 9.37 -6.48
CA LYS A 51 -12.94 8.90 -6.96
C LYS A 51 -13.91 10.05 -7.17
#